data_AF-A0AAU7Q499-F1
#
_entry.id   AF-A0AAU7Q499-F1
#
_cell.length_a   1.000
_cell.length_b   1.000
_cell.length_c   1.000
_cell.angle_alpha   90.00
_cell.angle_beta   90.00
_cell.angle_gamma   90.00
#
_symmetry.space_group_name_H-M   'P 1'
#
loop_
_entity.id
_entity.type
_entity.pdbx_description
1 polymer ?
#
loop_
_entity_poly.entity_id
_entity_poly.type
_entity_poly.pdbx_seq_one_letter_code
_entity_poly.pdbx_strand_id
1 'polypeptide(L)' 'MEFFEDFSSIGTIEIEIPARDNKPKRTACLEVKFGKFMMDPPKRHIRYKELYNLPLYAVYGVLSS' A
#
# COMPACT_ATOMS: atom_id res chain seq x y z
N MET A 1 -8.19 1.44 -11.62
CA MET A 1 -7.11 0.97 -10.73
C MET A 1 -7.22 -0.53 -10.60
N GLU A 2 -6.54 -1.23 -11.49
CA GLU A 2 -6.37 -2.68 -11.41
C GLU A 2 -5.13 -2.97 -10.58
N PHE A 3 -5.31 -3.79 -9.54
CA PHE A 3 -4.23 -4.28 -8.70
C PHE A 3 -3.70 -5.60 -9.29
N PHE A 4 -2.39 -5.67 -9.49
CA PHE A 4 -1.73 -6.91 -9.88
C PHE A 4 -1.08 -7.46 -8.62
N GLU A 5 -1.79 -8.41 -8.00
CA GLU A 5 -1.43 -8.96 -6.70
C GLU A 5 -0.31 -9.99 -6.87
N ASP A 6 0.92 -9.59 -6.55
CA ASP A 6 1.95 -10.52 -6.14
C ASP A 6 2.24 -10.25 -4.66
N PHE A 7 1.31 -10.69 -3.81
CA PHE A 7 1.32 -10.43 -2.36
C PHE A 7 2.26 -11.37 -1.60
N SER A 8 3.44 -11.61 -2.16
CA SER A 8 4.49 -12.33 -1.46
C SER A 8 4.88 -11.54 -0.21
N SER A 9 4.68 -12.17 0.94
CA SER A 9 5.14 -11.67 2.23
C SER A 9 6.65 -11.73 2.26
N ILE A 10 7.31 -10.60 2.54
CA ILE A 10 8.79 -10.55 2.59
C ILE A 10 9.28 -10.65 4.04
N GLY A 11 8.39 -10.47 5.01
CA GLY A 11 8.69 -10.60 6.42
C GLY A 11 7.75 -9.77 7.29
N THR A 12 7.96 -9.85 8.59
CA THR A 12 7.24 -9.08 9.58
C THR A 12 8.15 -8.01 10.19
N ILE A 13 7.58 -6.83 10.45
CA ILE A 13 8.21 -5.77 11.21
C ILE A 13 7.41 -5.50 12.47
N GLU A 14 8.10 -5.38 13.59
CA GLU A 14 7.50 -4.99 14.86
C GLU A 14 7.57 -3.46 15.01
N ILE A 15 6.43 -2.82 15.26
CA ILE A 15 6.34 -1.37 15.43
C ILE A 15 5.72 -0.99 16.77
N GLU A 16 6.23 0.07 17.37
CA GLU A 16 5.59 0.68 18.54
C GLU A 16 4.48 1.65 18.10
N ILE A 17 3.26 1.39 18.56
CA ILE A 17 2.12 2.27 18.37
C ILE A 17 1.99 3.17 19.61
N PRO A 18 2.10 4.50 19.46
CA PRO A 18 1.97 5.41 20.59
C PRO A 18 0.55 5.41 21.16
N ALA A 19 0.42 5.80 22.43
CA ALA A 19 -0.88 5.97 23.07
C ALA A 19 -1.69 7.08 22.38
N ARG A 20 -2.94 6.80 22.00
CA ARG A 20 -3.85 7.75 21.34
C ARG A 20 -5.30 7.36 21.62
N ASP A 21 -6.20 8.35 21.71
CA ASP A 21 -7.65 8.15 21.85
C ASP A 21 -8.03 7.17 22.99
N ASN A 22 -7.52 7.42 24.20
CA ASN A 22 -7.66 6.55 25.39
C ASN A 22 -7.15 5.11 25.23
N LYS A 23 -6.36 4.81 24.20
CA LYS A 23 -5.70 3.50 24.04
C LYS A 23 -4.26 3.58 24.54
N PRO A 24 -3.79 2.56 25.30
CA PRO A 24 -2.41 2.54 25.78
C PRO A 24 -1.41 2.34 24.64
N LYS A 25 -0.15 2.69 24.90
CA LYS A 25 0.98 2.32 24.03
C LYS A 25 1.00 0.81 23.87
N ARG A 26 1.21 0.33 22.66
CA ARG A 26 1.27 -1.11 22.37
C ARG A 26 2.23 -1.38 21.23
N THR A 27 2.60 -2.65 21.09
CA THR A 27 3.41 -3.11 19.97
C THR A 27 2.53 -3.87 18.99
N ALA A 28 2.81 -3.75 17.69
CA ALA A 28 2.11 -4.48 16.64
C ALA A 28 3.09 -5.07 15.64
N CYS A 29 2.82 -6.31 15.23
CA CYS A 29 3.53 -6.95 14.13
C CYS A 29 2.80 -6.65 12.82
N LEU A 30 3.50 -6.02 11.89
CA LEU A 30 3.02 -5.78 10.54
C LEU A 30 3.71 -6.73 9.58
N GLU A 31 2.92 -7.42 8.76
CA GLU A 31 3.40 -8.14 7.59
C GLU A 31 3.68 -7.14 6.46
N VAL A 32 4.90 -7.16 5.91
CA VAL A 32 5.32 -6.29 4.82
C VAL A 32 5.03 -6.98 3.49
N LYS A 33 4.23 -6.32 2.66
CA LYS A 33 3.87 -6.79 1.33
C LYS A 33 4.21 -5.76 0.28
N PHE A 34 4.61 -6.26 -0.88
CA PHE A 34 4.79 -5.44 -2.07
C PHE A 34 3.56 -5.59 -2.96
N GLY A 35 3.19 -4.51 -3.61
CA GLY A 35 2.10 -4.50 -4.57
C GLY A 35 2.51 -3.74 -5.80
N LYS A 36 2.06 -4.22 -6.96
CA LYS A 36 2.12 -3.46 -8.20
C LYS A 36 0.70 -3.08 -8.60
N PHE A 37 0.49 -1.83 -8.96
CA PHE A 37 -0.80 -1.40 -9.47
C PHE A 37 -0.61 -0.47 -10.66
N MET A 38 -1.61 -0.48 -11.53
CA MET A 38 -1.66 0.41 -12.68
C MET A 38 -2.54 1.60 -12.33
N MET A 39 -1.96 2.79 -12.43
CA MET A 39 -2.70 4.04 -12.31
C MET A 39 -3.15 4.49 -13.70
N ASP A 40 -4.46 4.56 -13.87
CA ASP A 40 -5.07 5.11 -15.06
C ASP A 40 -4.89 6.64 -15.08
N PRO A 41 -4.61 7.25 -16.23
CA PRO A 41 -4.54 8.70 -16.31
C PRO A 41 -5.91 9.33 -15.97
N PRO A 42 -5.95 10.59 -15.52
CA PRO A 42 -7.21 11.24 -15.20
C PRO A 42 -8.03 11.51 -16.47
N LYS A 43 -9.22 10.90 -16.57
CA LYS A 43 -10.14 11.00 -17.74
C LYS A 43 -10.48 12.43 -18.18
N ARG A 44 -10.36 13.40 -17.26
CA ARG A 44 -10.63 14.83 -17.51
C ARG A 44 -9.42 15.61 -18.04
N HIS A 45 -8.27 14.97 -18.20
CA HIS A 45 -7.07 15.63 -18.73
C HIS A 45 -7.15 15.80 -20.25
N ILE A 46 -6.76 16.97 -20.77
CA ILE A 46 -6.85 17.30 -22.20
C ILE A 46 -6.09 16.32 -23.11
N ARG A 47 -5.00 15.73 -22.60
CA ARG A 47 -4.20 14.71 -23.30
C ARG A 47 -4.47 13.28 -22.84
N TYR A 48 -5.58 12.99 -22.16
CA TYR A 48 -5.84 11.66 -21.58
C TYR A 48 -5.63 10.49 -22.57
N LYS A 49 -5.97 10.68 -23.85
CA LYS A 49 -5.78 9.66 -24.90
C LYS A 49 -4.31 9.41 -25.29
N GLU A 50 -3.43 10.35 -24.98
CA GLU A 50 -1.98 10.28 -25.25
C GLU A 50 -1.18 9.83 -24.03
N LEU A 51 -1.84 9.74 -22.86
CA LEU A 51 -1.21 9.32 -21.62
C LEU A 51 -1.28 7.79 -21.48
N TYR A 52 -0.17 7.21 -21.07
CA TYR A 52 -0.07 5.79 -20.77
C TYR A 52 -0.44 5.51 -19.32
N ASN A 53 -0.90 4.29 -19.04
CA ASN A 53 -1.07 3.82 -17.68
C ASN A 53 0.29 3.77 -16.98
N LEU A 54 0.35 4.32 -15.77
CA LEU A 54 1.58 4.38 -14.99
C LEU A 54 1.69 3.17 -14.06
N PRO A 55 2.70 2.28 -14.23
CA PRO A 55 2.96 1.23 -13.27
C PRO A 55 3.56 1.84 -12.00
N LEU A 56 2.98 1.52 -10.85
CA LEU A 56 3.45 1.96 -9.55
C LEU A 56 3.72 0.76 -8.65
N TYR A 57 4.75 0.89 -7.83
CA TYR A 57 5.14 -0.09 -6.82
C TYR A 57 4.84 0.49 -5.44
N ALA A 58 4.18 -0.27 -4.59
CA ALA A 58 3.90 0.09 -3.20
C ALA A 58 4.44 -0.94 -2.24
N VAL A 59 4.84 -0.44 -1.07
CA VAL A 59 5.11 -1.22 0.13
C VAL A 59 4.01 -0.89 1.12
N TYR A 60 3.33 -1.90 1.65
CA TYR A 60 2.28 -1.69 2.64
C TYR A 60 2.42 -2.69 3.79
N GLY A 61 2.10 -2.21 5.00
CA GLY A 61 2.07 -3.02 6.21
C GLY A 61 0.64 -3.46 6.50
N VAL A 62 0.42 -4.76 6.62
CA VAL A 62 -0.85 -5.36 7.03
C VAL A 62 -0.69 -5.89 8.45
N LEU A 63 -1.69 -5.73 9.31
CA LEU A 63 -1.65 -6.38 10.62
C LEU A 63 -1.47 -7.89 10.44
N SER A 64 -0.39 -8.43 11.00
CA SER A 64 -0.18 -9.87 11.04
C SER A 64 -1.30 -10.48 11.89
N SER A 65 -2.09 -11.38 11.30
CA SER A 65 -3.20 -12.08 11.96
C SER A 65 -2.71 -13.27 12.77
#